data_AF-A0A7W8VFQ0-F1
#
_entry.id   AF-A0A7W8VFQ0-F1
#
_cell.length_a   1.000
_cell.length_b   1.000
_cell.length_c   1.000
_cell.angle_alpha   90.00
_cell.angle_beta   90.00
_cell.angle_gamma   90.00
#
_symmetry.space_group_name_H-M   'P 1'
#
loop_
_entity.id
_entity.type
_entity.pdbx_description
1 polymer ?
#
loop_
_entity_poly.entity_id
_entity_poly.type
_entity_poly.pdbx_seq_one_letter_code
_entity_poly.pdbx_strand_id
1 'polypeptide(L)'
;MRIIIAEDSVLLRSGMVKLLEDEGIEILAAVGDAEQLLAAVEAHDDVDLCLVDIRMPPGYSEEGMDAAIKIRRTRPDVAVLLLSQHVVSRYAAELLGGGSAKVGYLLKDRVADIDEFLGTLRRVAGGGAAIDPEVVSQLLSRNSDSALDRLSPRESEVLGVMAEGLNNAGIAARLVITERAVEKHIRSIFTKLDLGQDDHDHRRVRAVLEYLRGTGGQD
;
A
#
# COMPACT_ATOMS: atom_id res chain seq x y z
N MET A 1 15.62 13.24 6.31
CA MET A 1 14.41 12.43 6.54
C MET A 1 14.67 11.63 7.80
N ARG A 2 13.75 11.69 8.76
CA ARG A 2 13.85 11.08 10.09
C ARG A 2 12.85 9.95 10.20
N ILE A 3 13.33 8.75 10.52
CA ILE A 3 12.54 7.51 10.49
C ILE A 3 12.55 6.82 11.85
N ILE A 4 11.42 6.24 12.21
CA ILE A 4 11.32 5.20 13.26
C ILE A 4 11.15 3.85 12.57
N ILE A 5 11.87 2.84 13.04
CA ILE A 5 11.81 1.47 12.53
C ILE A 5 11.20 0.57 13.60
N ALA A 6 10.14 -0.16 13.28
CA ALA A 6 9.59 -1.22 14.08
C ALA A 6 9.67 -2.54 13.31
N GLU A 7 10.50 -3.46 13.81
CA GLU A 7 10.79 -4.74 13.16
C GLU A 7 11.23 -5.72 14.25
N ASP A 8 10.61 -6.90 14.35
CA ASP A 8 10.89 -7.86 15.42
C ASP A 8 12.25 -8.57 15.20
N SER A 9 12.60 -8.85 13.94
CA SER A 9 13.86 -9.47 13.57
C SER A 9 15.04 -8.53 13.83
N VAL A 10 15.79 -8.83 14.90
CA VAL A 10 16.97 -8.06 15.32
C VAL A 10 17.97 -7.87 14.18
N LEU A 11 18.20 -8.92 13.37
CA LEU A 11 19.14 -8.87 12.25
C LEU A 11 18.64 -7.94 11.15
N LEU A 12 17.37 -8.06 10.76
CA LEU A 12 16.79 -7.21 9.72
C LEU A 12 16.72 -5.75 10.19
N ARG A 13 16.29 -5.51 11.43
CA ARG A 13 16.27 -4.18 12.06
C ARG A 13 17.65 -3.52 12.02
N SER A 14 18.68 -4.24 12.46
CA SER A 14 20.06 -3.72 12.45
C SER A 14 20.57 -3.46 11.02
N GLY A 15 20.23 -4.33 10.07
CA GLY A 15 20.57 -4.15 8.66
C GLY A 15 19.90 -2.91 8.04
N MET A 16 18.61 -2.70 8.31
CA MET A 16 17.88 -1.53 7.83
C MET A 16 18.39 -0.23 8.45
N VAL A 17 18.68 -0.21 9.75
CA VAL A 17 19.30 0.95 10.41
C VAL A 17 20.59 1.33 9.67
N LYS A 18 21.50 0.36 9.52
CA LYS A 18 22.80 0.62 8.89
C LYS A 18 22.67 1.11 7.45
N LEU A 19 21.81 0.45 6.67
CA LEU A 19 21.55 0.80 5.27
C LEU A 19 21.00 2.22 5.12
N LEU A 20 20.02 2.58 5.95
CA LEU A 20 19.37 3.90 5.86
C LEU A 20 20.30 5.02 6.34
N GLU A 21 21.07 4.78 7.40
CA GLU A 21 22.09 5.74 7.87
C GLU A 21 23.19 5.99 6.83
N ASP A 22 23.66 4.94 6.14
CA ASP A 22 24.65 5.08 5.06
C ASP A 22 24.13 5.94 3.90
N GLU A 23 22.80 5.99 3.73
CA GLU A 23 22.09 6.83 2.74
C GLU A 23 21.68 8.22 3.28
N GLY A 24 22.17 8.59 4.46
CA GLY A 24 21.94 9.89 5.09
C GLY A 24 20.53 10.08 5.69
N ILE A 25 19.82 8.98 5.96
CA ILE A 25 18.54 9.00 6.68
C ILE A 25 18.81 8.85 8.17
N GLU A 26 18.19 9.71 8.98
CA GLU A 26 18.36 9.69 10.43
C GLU A 26 17.35 8.72 11.06
N ILE A 27 17.83 7.80 11.90
CA ILE A 27 16.98 6.86 12.64
C ILE A 27 16.77 7.37 14.06
N LEU A 28 15.55 7.77 14.38
CA LEU A 28 15.17 8.31 15.69
C LEU A 28 15.02 7.19 16.73
N ALA A 29 14.45 6.05 16.31
CA ALA A 29 14.30 4.87 17.14
C ALA A 29 14.22 3.60 16.27
N ALA A 30 14.74 2.49 16.82
CA ALA A 30 14.62 1.17 16.23
C ALA A 30 14.13 0.19 17.30
N VAL A 31 12.89 -0.28 17.17
CA VAL A 31 12.14 -1.01 18.20
C VAL A 31 11.69 -2.38 17.71
N GLY A 32 11.37 -3.27 18.64
CA GLY A 32 11.01 -4.67 18.34
C GLY A 32 9.53 -4.99 18.40
N ASP A 33 8.68 -4.07 18.86
CA ASP A 33 7.27 -4.31 19.07
C ASP A 33 6.41 -3.04 18.87
N ALA A 34 5.10 -3.25 18.80
CA ALA A 34 4.11 -2.21 18.56
C ALA A 34 3.98 -1.19 19.70
N GLU A 35 4.18 -1.61 20.95
CA GLU A 35 4.06 -0.72 22.12
C GLU A 35 5.21 0.28 22.13
N GLN A 36 6.43 -0.21 21.92
CA GLN A 36 7.63 0.61 21.78
C GLN A 36 7.54 1.54 20.57
N LEU A 37 6.95 1.10 19.46
CA LEU A 37 6.72 1.95 18.27
C LEU A 37 5.84 3.16 18.63
N LEU A 38 4.70 2.91 19.27
CA LEU A 38 3.78 3.98 19.65
C LEU A 38 4.43 4.96 20.63
N ALA A 39 5.15 4.45 21.62
CA ALA A 39 5.90 5.28 22.57
C ALA A 39 6.98 6.13 21.87
N ALA A 40 7.69 5.57 20.89
CA ALA A 40 8.70 6.30 20.12
C ALA A 40 8.06 7.41 19.27
N VAL A 41 6.93 7.15 18.63
CA VAL A 41 6.20 8.17 17.85
C VAL A 41 5.69 9.30 18.75
N GLU A 42 5.27 8.99 19.98
CA GLU A 42 4.85 10.00 20.96
C GLU A 42 6.03 10.81 21.51
N ALA A 43 7.22 10.22 21.62
CA ALA A 43 8.42 10.90 22.12
C ALA A 43 9.09 11.83 21.10
N HIS A 44 8.78 11.67 19.81
CA HIS A 44 9.39 12.42 18.72
C HIS A 44 8.34 13.17 17.89
N ASP A 45 8.30 14.49 18.02
CA ASP A 45 7.37 15.35 17.26
C ASP A 45 7.75 15.48 15.78
N ASP A 46 8.99 15.14 15.44
CA ASP A 46 9.65 15.51 14.20
C ASP A 46 9.87 14.32 13.23
N VAL A 47 9.21 13.18 13.51
CA VAL A 47 9.23 11.97 12.68
C VAL A 47 8.60 12.25 11.31
N ASP A 48 9.32 11.89 10.23
CA ASP A 48 8.78 11.99 8.87
C ASP A 48 8.02 10.71 8.47
N LEU A 49 8.56 9.54 8.84
CA LEU A 49 8.03 8.24 8.43
C LEU A 49 8.29 7.14 9.48
N CYS A 50 7.32 6.25 9.67
CA CYS A 50 7.48 4.99 10.40
C CYS A 50 7.57 3.82 9.41
N LEU A 51 8.64 3.04 9.49
CA LEU A 51 8.80 1.77 8.81
C LEU A 51 8.37 0.66 9.75
N VAL A 52 7.31 -0.08 9.42
CA VAL A 52 6.61 -0.93 10.40
C VAL A 52 6.40 -2.32 9.84
N ASP A 53 6.98 -3.33 10.47
CA ASP A 53 6.63 -4.72 10.23
C ASP A 53 5.22 -5.02 10.73
N ILE A 54 4.43 -5.75 9.95
CA ILE A 54 3.05 -6.10 10.32
C ILE A 54 3.02 -7.08 11.49
N ARG A 55 3.91 -8.09 11.48
CA ARG A 55 3.89 -9.17 12.46
C ARG A 55 4.90 -8.89 13.56
N MET A 56 4.42 -8.50 14.73
CA MET A 56 5.28 -8.20 15.88
C MET A 56 4.79 -8.94 17.14
N PRO A 57 5.64 -9.12 18.16
CA PRO A 57 5.20 -9.62 19.46
C PRO A 57 4.02 -8.81 20.04
N PRO A 58 3.21 -9.42 20.93
CA PRO A 58 3.36 -10.77 21.47
C PRO A 58 2.70 -11.88 20.65
N GLY A 59 1.73 -11.57 19.79
CA GLY A 59 0.95 -12.56 19.02
C GLY A 59 1.51 -12.86 17.64
N TYR A 60 2.45 -12.06 17.12
CA TYR A 60 3.05 -12.22 15.79
C TYR A 60 2.00 -12.30 14.68
N SER A 61 0.96 -11.50 14.82
CA SER A 61 -0.23 -11.49 13.98
C SER A 61 -0.30 -10.19 13.18
N GLU A 62 -0.91 -9.14 13.72
CA GLU A 62 -1.19 -7.88 13.03
C GLU A 62 -0.92 -6.66 13.92
N GLU A 63 -0.13 -6.83 14.99
CA GLU A 63 0.16 -5.79 15.98
C GLU A 63 0.76 -4.53 15.35
N GLY A 64 1.61 -4.68 14.32
CA GLY A 64 2.16 -3.53 13.60
C GLY A 64 1.14 -2.82 12.71
N MET A 65 0.16 -3.55 12.19
CA MET A 65 -0.95 -2.97 11.43
C MET A 65 -1.84 -2.11 12.33
N ASP A 66 -2.19 -2.63 13.51
CA ASP A 66 -2.97 -1.89 14.50
C ASP A 66 -2.25 -0.63 14.96
N ALA A 67 -0.93 -0.72 15.19
CA ALA A 67 -0.10 0.44 15.52
C ALA A 67 -0.08 1.47 14.39
N ALA A 68 0.06 1.04 13.14
CA ALA A 68 0.03 1.91 11.96
C ALA A 68 -1.32 2.65 11.84
N ILE A 69 -2.45 1.95 12.01
CA ILE A 69 -3.79 2.56 11.98
C ILE A 69 -3.91 3.60 13.11
N LYS A 70 -3.43 3.27 14.31
CA LYS A 70 -3.44 4.21 15.44
C LYS A 70 -2.59 5.44 15.17
N ILE A 71 -1.35 5.29 14.68
CA ILE A 71 -0.46 6.40 14.31
C ILE A 71 -1.15 7.32 13.31
N ARG A 72 -1.78 6.76 12.26
CA ARG A 72 -2.47 7.59 11.27
C ARG A 72 -3.64 8.39 11.85
N ARG A 73 -4.35 7.83 12.83
CA ARG A 73 -5.47 8.52 13.49
C ARG A 73 -4.98 9.63 14.43
N THR A 74 -3.84 9.46 15.10
CA THR A 74 -3.34 10.40 16.11
C THR A 74 -2.28 11.39 15.59
N ARG A 75 -1.53 10.99 14.56
CA ARG A 75 -0.40 11.70 13.92
C ARG A 75 -0.51 11.60 12.39
N PRO A 76 -1.52 12.22 11.76
CA PRO A 76 -1.74 12.14 10.31
C PRO A 76 -0.63 12.81 9.48
N ASP A 77 0.22 13.61 10.12
CA ASP A 77 1.45 14.19 9.57
C ASP A 77 2.54 13.16 9.32
N VAL A 78 2.56 12.06 10.08
CA VAL A 78 3.59 11.01 10.01
C VAL A 78 3.23 10.01 8.92
N ALA A 79 4.17 9.76 8.01
CA ALA A 79 4.01 8.71 7.01
C ALA A 79 4.18 7.32 7.61
N VAL A 80 3.49 6.32 7.05
CA VAL A 80 3.63 4.93 7.48
C VAL A 80 3.89 4.03 6.28
N LEU A 81 5.00 3.31 6.32
CA LEU A 81 5.36 2.28 5.35
C LEU A 81 5.34 0.91 6.03
N LEU A 82 4.37 0.09 5.66
CA LEU A 82 4.25 -1.27 6.15
C LEU A 82 5.18 -2.20 5.37
N LEU A 83 5.88 -3.05 6.11
CA LEU A 83 6.66 -4.15 5.59
C LEU A 83 5.97 -5.46 5.92
N SER A 84 5.98 -6.39 4.97
CA SER A 84 5.38 -7.70 5.19
C SER A 84 6.15 -8.82 4.53
N GLN A 85 6.21 -9.97 5.19
CA GLN A 85 6.71 -11.20 4.57
C GLN A 85 5.68 -11.83 3.63
N HIS A 86 4.38 -11.62 3.88
CA HIS A 86 3.27 -12.21 3.13
C HIS A 86 2.07 -11.25 3.13
N VAL A 87 1.23 -11.27 2.12
CA VAL A 87 0.14 -10.27 2.01
C VAL A 87 -0.95 -10.50 3.07
N VAL A 88 -1.24 -9.45 3.85
CA VAL A 88 -2.26 -9.44 4.91
C VAL A 88 -3.43 -8.59 4.44
N SER A 89 -4.55 -9.25 4.11
CA SER A 89 -5.64 -8.65 3.32
C SER A 89 -6.64 -7.83 4.11
N ARG A 90 -6.87 -8.16 5.38
CA ARG A 90 -8.06 -7.70 6.12
C ARG A 90 -8.08 -6.20 6.39
N TYR A 91 -6.91 -5.55 6.44
CA TYR A 91 -6.77 -4.14 6.81
C TYR A 91 -6.13 -3.25 5.74
N ALA A 92 -5.61 -3.82 4.63
CA ALA A 92 -5.10 -3.03 3.52
C ALA A 92 -6.18 -2.08 2.96
N ALA A 93 -7.44 -2.56 2.90
CA ALA A 93 -8.58 -1.75 2.51
C ALA A 93 -8.89 -0.60 3.49
N GLU A 94 -8.73 -0.81 4.80
CA GLU A 94 -8.95 0.25 5.81
C GLU A 94 -7.84 1.31 5.74
N LEU A 95 -6.60 0.89 5.54
CA LEU A 95 -5.46 1.80 5.37
C LEU A 95 -5.53 2.58 4.05
N LEU A 96 -6.09 2.01 2.99
CA LEU A 96 -6.26 2.71 1.71
C LEU A 96 -7.56 3.53 1.64
N GLY A 97 -8.60 3.12 2.38
CA GLY A 97 -9.93 3.72 2.38
C GLY A 97 -10.02 5.07 3.10
N GLY A 98 -9.14 5.35 4.06
CA GLY A 98 -9.03 6.64 4.76
C GLY A 98 -8.30 7.75 3.97
N GLY A 99 -7.94 7.49 2.70
CA GLY A 99 -7.08 8.33 1.88
C GLY A 99 -5.67 7.74 1.80
N SER A 100 -5.14 7.62 0.59
CA SER A 100 -3.87 6.91 0.31
C SER A 100 -2.62 7.75 0.60
N ALA A 101 -2.78 9.03 0.96
CA ALA A 101 -1.65 9.93 1.19
C ALA A 101 -0.81 9.47 2.39
N LYS A 102 0.51 9.51 2.24
CA LYS A 102 1.50 9.14 3.26
C LYS A 102 1.47 7.68 3.72
N VAL A 103 0.95 6.78 2.90
CA VAL A 103 0.89 5.34 3.21
C VAL A 103 1.62 4.53 2.17
N GLY A 104 2.40 3.54 2.60
CA GLY A 104 2.81 2.48 1.72
C GLY A 104 2.73 1.08 2.32
N TYR A 105 2.74 0.09 1.45
CA TYR A 105 2.78 -1.33 1.77
C TYR A 105 3.77 -2.00 0.82
N LEU A 106 4.87 -2.53 1.34
CA LEU A 106 5.85 -3.29 0.59
C LEU A 106 6.06 -4.70 1.16
N LEU A 107 6.48 -5.61 0.29
CA LEU A 107 7.04 -6.88 0.73
C LEU A 107 8.48 -6.71 1.21
N LYS A 108 8.89 -7.46 2.23
CA LYS A 108 10.26 -7.40 2.79
C LYS A 108 11.33 -7.72 1.74
N ASP A 109 11.01 -8.55 0.74
CA ASP A 109 11.92 -8.86 -0.37
C ASP A 109 12.32 -7.62 -1.19
N ARG A 110 11.47 -6.57 -1.21
CA ARG A 110 11.76 -5.31 -1.89
C ARG A 110 12.81 -4.46 -1.18
N VAL A 111 13.11 -4.73 0.09
CA VAL A 111 14.20 -4.06 0.80
C VAL A 111 15.56 -4.46 0.21
N ALA A 112 15.64 -5.57 -0.54
CA ALA A 112 16.86 -5.98 -1.23
C ALA A 112 17.22 -5.08 -2.44
N ASP A 113 16.24 -4.39 -3.04
CA ASP A 113 16.48 -3.36 -4.06
C ASP A 113 16.54 -1.98 -3.39
N ILE A 114 17.76 -1.56 -3.07
CA ILE A 114 18.02 -0.38 -2.24
C ILE A 114 17.49 0.89 -2.90
N ASP A 115 17.72 1.07 -4.20
CA ASP A 115 17.32 2.27 -4.93
C ASP A 115 15.79 2.38 -5.02
N GLU A 116 15.10 1.27 -5.32
CA GLU A 116 13.63 1.20 -5.34
C GLU A 116 13.04 1.46 -3.95
N PHE A 117 13.64 0.88 -2.91
CA PHE A 117 13.20 1.04 -1.53
C PHE A 117 13.34 2.49 -1.05
N LEU A 118 14.48 3.13 -1.28
CA LEU A 118 14.72 4.54 -0.94
C LEU A 118 13.79 5.47 -1.72
N GLY A 119 13.56 5.21 -3.00
CA GLY A 119 12.60 5.93 -3.82
C GLY A 119 11.18 5.86 -3.24
N THR A 120 10.81 4.68 -2.73
CA THR A 120 9.52 4.49 -2.06
C THR A 120 9.43 5.25 -0.75
N LEU A 121 10.44 5.18 0.12
CA LEU A 121 10.46 5.93 1.39
C LEU A 121 10.26 7.43 1.15
N ARG A 122 11.01 8.01 0.22
CA ARG A 122 10.93 9.45 -0.11
C ARG A 122 9.55 9.82 -0.67
N ARG A 123 8.99 9.00 -1.55
CA ARG A 123 7.64 9.21 -2.13
C ARG A 123 6.56 9.20 -1.05
N VAL A 124 6.59 8.24 -0.14
CA VAL A 124 5.58 8.10 0.91
C VAL A 124 5.73 9.22 1.95
N ALA A 125 6.95 9.52 2.39
CA ALA A 125 7.22 10.66 3.28
C ALA A 125 6.77 12.01 2.66
N GLY A 126 6.92 12.15 1.33
CA GLY A 126 6.50 13.33 0.57
C GLY A 126 4.99 13.49 0.36
N GLY A 127 4.14 12.62 0.93
CA GLY A 127 2.68 12.69 0.78
C GLY A 127 2.09 11.70 -0.21
N GLY A 128 2.93 10.96 -0.95
CA GLY A 128 2.48 9.97 -1.92
C GLY A 128 2.03 8.65 -1.29
N ALA A 129 1.64 7.71 -2.16
CA ALA A 129 1.32 6.33 -1.79
C ALA A 129 2.27 5.36 -2.50
N ALA A 130 2.47 4.16 -1.93
CA ALA A 130 3.20 3.09 -2.60
C ALA A 130 2.67 1.71 -2.20
N ILE A 131 2.27 0.88 -3.16
CA ILE A 131 1.81 -0.49 -2.89
C ILE A 131 2.59 -1.41 -3.82
N ASP A 132 3.18 -2.47 -3.27
CA ASP A 132 3.88 -3.46 -4.06
C ASP A 132 2.90 -4.23 -5.00
N PRO A 133 3.28 -4.49 -6.27
CA PRO A 133 2.40 -5.19 -7.22
C PRO A 133 1.99 -6.61 -6.79
N GLU A 134 2.84 -7.33 -6.06
CA GLU A 134 2.51 -8.65 -5.51
C GLU A 134 1.51 -8.53 -4.37
N VAL A 135 1.62 -7.47 -3.55
CA VAL A 135 0.60 -7.09 -2.56
C VAL A 135 -0.73 -6.86 -3.24
N VAL A 136 -0.75 -6.10 -4.33
CA VAL A 136 -1.96 -5.92 -5.15
C VAL A 136 -2.47 -7.29 -5.60
N SER A 137 -1.67 -8.07 -6.33
CA SER A 137 -2.03 -9.39 -6.90
C SER A 137 -2.66 -10.36 -5.89
N GLN A 138 -2.09 -10.49 -4.70
CA GLN A 138 -2.61 -11.41 -3.68
C GLN A 138 -3.88 -10.87 -2.99
N LEU A 139 -4.05 -9.56 -2.87
CA LEU A 139 -5.33 -8.96 -2.48
C LEU A 139 -6.44 -9.30 -3.50
N LEU A 140 -6.09 -9.43 -4.79
CA LEU A 140 -7.03 -9.82 -5.86
C LEU A 140 -7.39 -11.31 -5.81
N SER A 141 -6.46 -12.14 -5.35
CA SER A 141 -6.57 -13.60 -5.39
C SER A 141 -7.54 -14.16 -4.34
N ARG A 142 -7.89 -13.38 -3.31
CA ARG A 142 -8.58 -13.88 -2.09
C ARG A 142 -10.01 -13.34 -1.87
N ASN A 143 -10.50 -12.41 -2.69
CA ASN A 143 -11.80 -11.78 -2.44
C ASN A 143 -12.75 -11.91 -3.64
N SER A 144 -13.72 -12.83 -3.52
CA SER A 144 -14.87 -12.97 -4.41
C SER A 144 -16.13 -12.44 -3.69
N ASP A 145 -16.72 -11.33 -4.14
CA ASP A 145 -18.19 -11.22 -4.26
C ASP A 145 -18.79 -9.99 -5.01
N SER A 146 -19.70 -10.34 -5.94
CA SER A 146 -20.85 -9.70 -6.62
C SER A 146 -20.67 -8.61 -7.69
N ALA A 147 -19.96 -7.49 -7.45
CA ALA A 147 -19.85 -6.44 -8.47
C ALA A 147 -18.70 -6.71 -9.45
N LEU A 148 -17.59 -7.22 -8.92
CA LEU A 148 -16.42 -7.66 -9.69
C LEU A 148 -16.70 -8.94 -10.47
N ASP A 149 -17.63 -9.79 -10.01
CA ASP A 149 -18.06 -11.00 -10.73
C ASP A 149 -18.75 -10.68 -12.06
N ARG A 150 -19.25 -9.44 -12.23
CA ARG A 150 -19.82 -8.97 -13.50
C ARG A 150 -18.74 -8.64 -14.53
N LEU A 151 -17.50 -8.45 -14.09
CA LEU A 151 -16.36 -8.21 -14.97
C LEU A 151 -15.95 -9.52 -15.63
N SER A 152 -15.70 -9.45 -16.93
CA SER A 152 -15.01 -10.53 -17.63
C SER A 152 -13.56 -10.65 -17.13
N PRO A 153 -12.90 -11.80 -17.30
CA PRO A 153 -11.50 -11.97 -16.92
C PRO A 153 -10.59 -10.85 -17.45
N ARG A 154 -10.84 -10.44 -18.70
CA ARG A 154 -10.08 -9.38 -19.35
C ARG A 154 -10.33 -7.98 -18.77
N GLU A 155 -11.56 -7.72 -18.32
CA GLU A 155 -11.90 -6.46 -17.66
C GLU A 155 -11.28 -6.39 -16.25
N SER A 156 -11.22 -7.51 -15.53
CA SER A 156 -10.52 -7.59 -14.25
C SER A 156 -9.02 -7.35 -14.40
N GLU A 157 -8.38 -7.91 -15.43
CA GLU A 157 -6.98 -7.62 -15.76
C GLU A 157 -6.74 -6.13 -16.07
N VAL A 158 -7.62 -5.52 -16.89
CA VAL A 158 -7.53 -4.09 -17.20
C VAL A 158 -7.73 -3.22 -15.95
N LEU A 159 -8.66 -3.60 -15.06
CA LEU A 159 -8.91 -2.89 -13.81
C LEU A 159 -7.73 -3.01 -12.83
N GLY A 160 -7.08 -4.18 -12.76
CA GLY A 160 -5.86 -4.39 -11.98
C GLY A 160 -4.70 -3.53 -12.44
N VAL A 161 -4.38 -3.53 -13.74
CA VAL A 161 -3.31 -2.69 -14.31
C VAL A 161 -3.67 -1.19 -14.21
N MET A 162 -4.96 -0.85 -14.22
CA MET A 162 -5.41 0.52 -13.94
C MET A 162 -5.16 0.93 -12.48
N ALA A 163 -5.31 0.01 -11.52
CA ALA A 163 -5.01 0.25 -10.11
C ALA A 163 -3.51 0.48 -9.85
N GLU A 164 -2.63 0.00 -10.74
CA GLU A 164 -1.19 0.34 -10.74
C GLU A 164 -0.91 1.79 -11.18
N GLY A 165 -1.95 2.57 -11.57
CA GLY A 165 -1.82 3.97 -11.97
C GLY A 165 -1.41 4.18 -13.43
N LEU A 166 -1.40 3.12 -14.25
CA LEU A 166 -1.00 3.22 -15.66
C LEU A 166 -2.06 3.96 -16.52
N ASN A 167 -1.57 4.76 -17.47
CA ASN A 167 -2.40 5.34 -18.53
C ASN A 167 -2.77 4.29 -19.60
N ASN A 168 -3.62 4.63 -20.56
CA ASN A 168 -4.09 3.67 -21.57
C ASN A 168 -2.95 3.04 -22.38
N ALA A 169 -1.93 3.82 -22.73
CA ALA A 169 -0.74 3.33 -23.42
C ALA A 169 0.05 2.32 -22.56
N GLY A 170 0.21 2.59 -21.26
CA GLY A 170 0.84 1.69 -20.31
C GLY A 170 0.07 0.38 -20.14
N ILE A 171 -1.26 0.45 -20.01
CA ILE A 171 -2.12 -0.74 -19.92
C ILE A 171 -2.06 -1.54 -21.24
N ALA A 172 -2.10 -0.87 -22.38
CA ALA A 172 -2.05 -1.48 -23.70
C ALA A 172 -0.75 -2.25 -23.92
N ALA A 173 0.38 -1.64 -23.56
CA ALA A 173 1.70 -2.28 -23.60
C ALA A 173 1.78 -3.48 -22.63
N ARG A 174 1.31 -3.30 -21.39
CA ARG A 174 1.35 -4.33 -20.34
C ARG A 174 0.54 -5.57 -20.69
N LEU A 175 -0.65 -5.36 -21.26
CA LEU A 175 -1.60 -6.42 -21.58
C LEU A 175 -1.52 -6.89 -23.04
N VAL A 176 -0.63 -6.34 -23.84
CA VAL A 176 -0.44 -6.66 -25.27
C VAL A 176 -1.76 -6.53 -26.05
N ILE A 177 -2.43 -5.39 -25.91
CA ILE A 177 -3.64 -5.02 -26.66
C ILE A 177 -3.54 -3.58 -27.16
N THR A 178 -4.47 -3.18 -28.01
CA THR A 178 -4.53 -1.80 -28.51
C THR A 178 -5.09 -0.85 -27.45
N GLU A 179 -4.69 0.42 -27.46
CA GLU A 179 -5.27 1.46 -26.59
C GLU A 179 -6.79 1.57 -26.79
N ARG A 180 -7.27 1.39 -28.02
CA ARG A 180 -8.70 1.34 -28.32
C ARG A 180 -9.42 0.17 -27.63
N ALA A 181 -8.76 -0.99 -27.51
CA ALA A 181 -9.30 -2.11 -26.75
C ALA A 181 -9.32 -1.81 -25.25
N VAL A 182 -8.28 -1.16 -24.72
CA VAL A 182 -8.23 -0.67 -23.34
C VAL A 182 -9.41 0.27 -23.07
N GLU A 183 -9.62 1.30 -23.89
CA GLU A 183 -10.76 2.22 -23.73
C GLU A 183 -12.11 1.51 -23.71
N LYS A 184 -12.29 0.50 -24.57
CA LYS A 184 -13.50 -0.31 -24.61
C LYS A 184 -13.71 -1.08 -23.31
N HIS A 185 -12.66 -1.71 -22.78
CA HIS A 185 -12.72 -2.41 -21.49
C HIS A 185 -13.01 -1.42 -20.34
N ILE A 186 -12.36 -0.25 -20.31
CA ILE A 186 -12.60 0.78 -19.29
C ILE A 186 -14.06 1.25 -19.28
N ARG A 187 -14.65 1.54 -20.45
CA ARG A 187 -16.07 1.93 -20.55
C ARG A 187 -17.01 0.83 -20.07
N SER A 188 -16.70 -0.42 -20.40
CA SER A 188 -17.47 -1.58 -19.97
C SER A 188 -17.38 -1.79 -18.45
N ILE A 189 -16.18 -1.69 -17.88
CA ILE A 189 -15.94 -1.72 -16.42
C ILE A 189 -16.78 -0.65 -15.73
N PHE A 190 -16.73 0.60 -16.17
CA PHE A 190 -17.50 1.66 -15.54
C PHE A 190 -19.00 1.44 -15.59
N THR A 191 -19.50 0.87 -16.70
CA THR A 191 -20.91 0.52 -16.85
C THR A 191 -21.29 -0.61 -15.90
N LYS A 192 -20.46 -1.66 -15.81
CA LYS A 192 -20.69 -2.83 -14.95
C LYS A 192 -20.52 -2.54 -13.46
N LEU A 193 -19.81 -1.47 -13.11
CA LEU A 193 -19.66 -0.96 -11.75
C LEU A 193 -20.64 0.20 -11.46
N ASP A 194 -21.62 0.46 -12.34
CA ASP A 194 -22.66 1.49 -12.17
C ASP A 194 -22.10 2.91 -11.91
N LEU A 195 -20.91 3.21 -12.44
CA LEU A 195 -20.25 4.50 -12.26
C LEU A 195 -20.82 5.51 -13.27
N GLY A 196 -21.61 6.47 -12.78
CA GLY A 196 -22.25 7.53 -13.57
C GLY A 196 -21.31 8.38 -14.45
N GLN A 197 -21.88 9.12 -15.40
CA GLN A 197 -21.14 9.84 -16.45
C GLN A 197 -20.40 11.12 -15.97
N ASP A 198 -20.58 11.56 -14.72
CA ASP A 198 -20.04 12.85 -14.28
C ASP A 198 -18.55 12.78 -13.89
N ASP A 199 -17.78 13.64 -14.56
CA ASP A 199 -16.34 13.91 -14.57
C ASP A 199 -15.37 12.75 -14.86
N HIS A 200 -14.74 12.84 -16.03
CA HIS A 200 -13.81 11.86 -16.60
C HIS A 200 -12.60 11.54 -15.71
N ASP A 201 -12.16 12.49 -14.88
CA ASP A 201 -10.93 12.35 -14.08
C ASP A 201 -11.11 11.50 -12.81
N HIS A 202 -12.34 11.36 -12.29
CA HIS A 202 -12.59 10.68 -11.03
C HIS A 202 -13.19 9.28 -11.18
N ARG A 203 -13.55 8.85 -12.40
CA ARG A 203 -14.15 7.51 -12.63
C ARG A 203 -13.15 6.36 -12.52
N ARG A 204 -11.90 6.57 -12.97
CA ARG A 204 -10.83 5.57 -12.81
C ARG A 204 -10.52 5.34 -11.34
N VAL A 205 -10.38 6.43 -10.58
CA VAL A 205 -10.18 6.37 -9.13
C VAL A 205 -11.37 5.69 -8.44
N ARG A 206 -12.62 6.05 -8.77
CA ARG A 206 -13.81 5.37 -8.22
C ARG A 206 -13.88 3.89 -8.59
N ALA A 207 -13.53 3.51 -9.81
CA ALA A 207 -13.47 2.12 -10.23
C ALA A 207 -12.40 1.34 -9.46
N VAL A 208 -11.23 1.96 -9.25
CA VAL A 208 -10.17 1.39 -8.42
C VAL A 208 -10.59 1.33 -6.95
N LEU A 209 -11.30 2.32 -6.43
CA LEU A 209 -11.79 2.29 -5.05
C LEU A 209 -12.88 1.23 -4.85
N GLU A 210 -13.82 1.06 -5.78
CA GLU A 210 -14.81 -0.03 -5.69
C GLU A 210 -14.20 -1.41 -5.91
N TYR A 211 -13.17 -1.48 -6.75
CA TYR A 211 -12.31 -2.65 -6.85
C TYR A 211 -11.63 -2.98 -5.51
N LEU A 212 -11.15 -1.97 -4.78
CA LEU A 212 -10.53 -2.14 -3.46
C LEU A 212 -11.54 -2.37 -2.31
N ARG A 213 -12.81 -1.96 -2.47
CA ARG A 213 -13.90 -2.13 -1.48
C ARG A 213 -14.64 -3.46 -1.62
N GLY A 214 -14.91 -3.90 -2.85
CA GLY A 214 -15.46 -5.24 -3.13
C GLY A 214 -14.50 -6.36 -2.70
N THR A 215 -13.23 -6.02 -2.47
CA THR A 215 -12.20 -6.90 -1.90
C THR A 215 -12.09 -6.84 -0.36
N GLY A 216 -13.07 -6.28 0.36
CA GLY A 216 -12.95 -5.95 1.78
C GLY A 216 -14.08 -6.40 2.71
N GLY A 217 -14.93 -7.37 2.36
CA GLY A 217 -16.09 -7.75 3.18
C GLY A 217 -16.31 -9.26 3.35
N GLN A 218 -16.43 -9.67 4.63
CA GLN A 218 -16.74 -11.00 5.22
C GLN A 218 -15.55 -11.99 5.23
N ASP A 219 -15.01 -12.44 6.36
CA ASP A 219 -15.45 -12.49 7.77
C ASP A 219 -14.50 -11.74 8.70
#